data_AF-A0AAE3E2I1-F1
#
_entry.id   AF-A0AAE3E2I1-F1
#
_cell.length_a   1.000
_cell.length_b   1.000
_cell.length_c   1.000
_cell.angle_alpha   90.00
_cell.angle_beta   90.00
_cell.angle_gamma   90.00
#
_symmetry.space_group_name_H-M   'P 1'
#
loop_
_entity.id
_entity.type
_entity.pdbx_description
1 polymer ?
#
loop_
_entity_poly.entity_id
_entity_poly.type
_entity_poly.pdbx_seq_one_letter_code
_entity_poly.pdbx_strand_id
1 'polypeptide(L)'
;MRAKLARASFEYGVITLATLLLVVGVYFFKFPNNFSFGGVTGIAVVLSAMSKASASSYTFIINMVLLAFGFLFLGKSFGAKTVYVSILTSVGLSALEKLFPMSAPLTTEPVLELIFAIFLPALSAAILFNIGASGGGTDIIAMILKKYTSVPIGTALFLVDCVIVISSCFVFDIQTGLFSLTGLLAKSLVIDNVIESINRCKVFLIVCDDPDPICEFIYQDLKRSATVYKAHGAFTHNQKMIIMSVMKRGQAVQLRNFVKRYQPGSFIAIVNSSEIIGKGFRGLN
;
A
#
# COMPACT_ATOMS: atom_id res chain seq x y z
N MET A 1 11.61 1.32 -25.90
CA MET A 1 10.14 1.53 -25.93
C MET A 1 9.37 0.36 -25.32
N ARG A 2 9.56 -0.89 -25.77
CA ARG A 2 8.86 -2.10 -25.24
C ARG A 2 8.99 -2.31 -23.72
N ALA A 3 10.17 -2.12 -23.14
CA ALA A 3 10.37 -2.25 -21.69
C ALA A 3 9.61 -1.19 -20.86
N LYS A 4 9.46 0.04 -21.39
CA LYS A 4 8.65 1.08 -20.74
C LYS A 4 7.16 0.74 -20.79
N LEU A 5 6.68 0.25 -21.93
CA LEU A 5 5.30 -0.21 -22.08
C LEU A 5 4.98 -1.40 -21.16
N ALA A 6 5.82 -2.43 -21.15
CA ALA A 6 5.61 -3.60 -20.29
C ALA A 6 5.56 -3.24 -18.80
N ARG A 7 6.41 -2.30 -18.36
CA ARG A 7 6.39 -1.79 -16.99
C ARG A 7 5.10 -1.01 -16.68
N ALA A 8 4.65 -0.16 -17.59
CA ALA A 8 3.40 0.56 -17.44
C ALA A 8 2.20 -0.41 -17.41
N SER A 9 2.13 -1.38 -18.31
CA SER A 9 1.07 -2.40 -18.32
C SER A 9 1.04 -3.21 -17.03
N PHE A 10 2.19 -3.63 -16.52
CA PHE A 10 2.27 -4.32 -15.23
C PHE A 10 1.79 -3.42 -14.08
N GLU A 11 2.21 -2.16 -14.07
CA GLU A 11 1.79 -1.18 -13.06
C GLU A 11 0.27 -0.95 -13.07
N TYR A 12 -0.33 -0.73 -14.24
CA TYR A 12 -1.78 -0.61 -14.36
C TYR A 12 -2.52 -1.92 -14.06
N GLY A 13 -1.92 -3.09 -14.31
CA GLY A 13 -2.45 -4.37 -13.87
C GLY A 13 -2.50 -4.50 -12.35
N VAL A 14 -1.44 -4.05 -11.66
CA VAL A 14 -1.42 -3.98 -10.19
C VAL A 14 -2.44 -2.96 -9.66
N ILE A 15 -2.58 -1.79 -10.30
CA ILE A 15 -3.61 -0.80 -9.95
C ILE A 15 -5.00 -1.44 -10.07
N THR A 16 -5.28 -2.10 -11.20
CA THR A 16 -6.57 -2.75 -11.47
C THR A 16 -6.89 -3.79 -10.41
N LEU A 17 -5.95 -4.69 -10.11
CA LEU A 17 -6.14 -5.72 -9.08
C LEU A 17 -6.39 -5.11 -7.70
N ALA A 18 -5.63 -4.08 -7.32
CA ALA A 18 -5.85 -3.36 -6.07
C ALA A 18 -7.24 -2.71 -6.04
N THR A 19 -7.66 -2.05 -7.11
CA THR A 19 -8.99 -1.44 -7.20
C THR A 19 -10.11 -2.48 -7.12
N LEU A 20 -9.95 -3.66 -7.70
CA LEU A 20 -10.93 -4.74 -7.55
C LEU A 20 -11.05 -5.22 -6.10
N LEU A 21 -9.93 -5.33 -5.37
CA LEU A 21 -9.96 -5.63 -3.93
C LEU A 21 -10.69 -4.54 -3.13
N LEU A 22 -10.49 -3.27 -3.49
CA LEU A 22 -11.21 -2.13 -2.90
C LEU A 22 -12.72 -2.27 -3.16
N VAL A 23 -13.12 -2.49 -4.41
CA VAL A 23 -14.52 -2.61 -4.82
C VAL A 23 -15.21 -3.75 -4.10
N VAL A 24 -14.58 -4.93 -4.02
CA VAL A 24 -15.13 -6.10 -3.29
C VAL A 24 -15.28 -5.80 -1.81
N GLY A 25 -14.25 -5.24 -1.16
CA GLY A 25 -14.29 -4.88 0.25
C GLY A 25 -15.39 -3.85 0.57
N VAL A 26 -15.55 -2.86 -0.31
CA VAL A 26 -16.54 -1.79 -0.14
C VAL A 26 -17.96 -2.31 -0.39
N TYR A 27 -18.20 -3.02 -1.50
CA TYR A 27 -19.54 -3.43 -1.90
C TYR A 27 -20.13 -4.49 -0.97
N PHE A 28 -19.37 -5.55 -0.69
CA PHE A 28 -19.91 -6.72 0.04
C PHE A 28 -19.93 -6.53 1.56
N PHE A 29 -19.01 -5.76 2.14
CA PHE A 29 -18.84 -5.69 3.59
C PHE A 29 -19.07 -4.28 4.16
N LYS A 30 -18.67 -3.23 3.44
CA LYS A 30 -18.79 -1.85 3.96
C LYS A 30 -20.19 -1.28 3.78
N PHE A 31 -20.75 -1.35 2.57
CA PHE A 31 -22.06 -0.74 2.26
C PHE A 31 -23.24 -1.36 3.05
N PRO A 32 -23.39 -2.70 3.15
CA PRO A 32 -24.55 -3.28 3.82
C PRO A 32 -24.62 -2.99 5.33
N ASN A 33 -23.46 -2.78 5.96
CA ASN A 33 -23.36 -2.48 7.40
C ASN A 33 -23.26 -0.99 7.72
N ASN A 34 -23.33 -0.11 6.73
CA ASN A 34 -23.18 1.34 6.90
C ASN A 34 -21.87 1.76 7.59
N PHE A 35 -20.80 0.96 7.48
CA PHE A 35 -19.52 1.29 8.12
C PHE A 35 -18.90 2.54 7.48
N SER A 36 -18.66 3.58 8.28
CA SER A 36 -18.12 4.86 7.82
C SER A 36 -16.72 5.13 8.38
N PHE A 37 -15.69 4.56 7.76
CA PHE A 37 -14.28 4.75 8.18
C PHE A 37 -13.67 6.10 7.77
N GLY A 38 -14.46 7.18 7.78
CA GLY A 38 -14.05 8.53 7.34
C GLY A 38 -14.13 8.74 5.82
N GLY A 39 -13.46 9.80 5.35
CA GLY A 39 -13.43 10.18 3.94
C GLY A 39 -14.41 11.26 3.51
N VAL A 40 -14.34 11.61 2.22
CA VAL A 40 -15.18 12.67 1.63
C VAL A 40 -16.66 12.35 1.75
N THR A 41 -17.03 11.07 1.65
CA THR A 41 -18.42 10.63 1.86
C THR A 41 -18.88 10.89 3.29
N GLY A 42 -18.02 10.70 4.30
CA GLY A 42 -18.34 11.05 5.69
C GLY A 42 -18.56 12.55 5.88
N ILE A 43 -17.67 13.38 5.31
CA ILE A 43 -17.81 14.86 5.33
C ILE A 43 -19.12 15.27 4.64
N ALA A 44 -19.41 14.67 3.49
CA ALA A 44 -20.57 15.03 2.69
C ALA A 44 -21.89 14.71 3.39
N VAL A 45 -21.96 13.64 4.18
CA VAL A 45 -23.17 13.34 4.95
C VAL A 45 -23.34 14.32 6.12
N VAL A 46 -22.27 14.66 6.84
CA VAL A 46 -22.34 15.67 7.92
C VAL A 46 -22.79 17.02 7.36
N LEU A 47 -22.21 17.48 6.24
CA LEU A 47 -22.61 18.73 5.59
C LEU A 47 -24.04 18.69 5.01
N SER A 48 -24.46 17.54 4.50
CA SER A 48 -25.83 17.35 3.99
C SER A 48 -26.86 17.34 5.12
N ALA A 49 -26.52 16.85 6.32
CA ALA A 49 -27.42 16.92 7.47
C ALA A 49 -27.60 18.37 7.98
N MET A 50 -26.62 19.25 7.76
CA MET A 50 -26.65 20.66 8.17
C MET A 50 -27.18 21.61 7.08
N SER A 51 -27.50 21.13 5.88
CA SER A 51 -27.88 21.95 4.73
C SER A 51 -28.98 21.30 3.89
N LYS A 52 -29.52 22.02 2.90
CA LYS A 52 -30.54 21.48 1.98
C LYS A 52 -29.96 20.74 0.76
N ALA A 53 -28.64 20.66 0.64
CA ALA A 53 -27.99 20.03 -0.50
C ALA A 53 -27.71 18.54 -0.24
N SER A 54 -27.76 17.74 -1.30
CA SER A 54 -27.56 16.30 -1.20
C SER A 54 -26.10 15.96 -0.88
N ALA A 55 -25.87 14.88 -0.12
CA ALA A 55 -24.53 14.34 0.12
C ALA A 55 -23.79 14.01 -1.19
N SER A 56 -24.50 13.64 -2.26
CA SER A 56 -23.91 13.39 -3.58
C SER A 56 -23.28 14.66 -4.17
N SER A 57 -23.96 15.80 -4.03
CA SER A 57 -23.45 17.10 -4.52
C SER A 57 -22.18 17.52 -3.79
N TYR A 58 -22.17 17.42 -2.45
CA TYR A 58 -20.96 17.73 -1.66
C TYR A 58 -19.80 16.79 -1.98
N THR A 59 -20.07 15.49 -2.11
CA THR A 59 -19.05 14.49 -2.45
C THR A 59 -18.39 14.82 -3.79
N PHE A 60 -19.20 15.18 -4.80
CA PHE A 60 -18.69 15.53 -6.12
C PHE A 60 -17.79 16.77 -6.08
N ILE A 61 -18.25 17.84 -5.44
CA ILE A 61 -17.50 19.10 -5.35
C ILE A 61 -16.16 18.89 -4.63
N ILE A 62 -16.20 18.25 -3.46
CA ILE A 62 -14.99 18.00 -2.66
C ILE A 62 -14.01 17.13 -3.44
N ASN A 63 -14.47 16.05 -4.09
CA ASN A 63 -13.61 15.18 -4.87
C ASN A 63 -12.96 15.91 -6.05
N MET A 64 -13.68 16.79 -6.75
CA MET A 64 -13.11 17.59 -7.85
C MET A 64 -12.03 18.55 -7.34
N VAL A 65 -12.28 19.22 -6.22
CA VAL A 65 -11.29 20.10 -5.58
C VAL A 65 -10.05 19.29 -5.18
N LEU A 66 -10.23 18.19 -4.46
CA LEU A 66 -9.11 17.35 -4.02
C LEU A 66 -8.33 16.76 -5.19
N LEU A 67 -9.01 16.37 -6.27
CA LEU A 67 -8.32 15.91 -7.47
C LEU A 67 -7.45 17.01 -8.08
N ALA A 68 -7.94 18.24 -8.17
CA ALA A 68 -7.15 19.39 -8.64
C ALA A 68 -5.91 19.64 -7.74
N PHE A 69 -6.07 19.57 -6.42
CA PHE A 69 -4.96 19.61 -5.47
C PHE A 69 -3.97 18.45 -5.72
N GLY A 70 -4.46 17.24 -5.98
CA GLY A 70 -3.64 16.09 -6.33
C GLY A 70 -2.80 16.32 -7.58
N PHE A 71 -3.39 16.90 -8.64
CA PHE A 71 -2.64 17.26 -9.85
C PHE A 71 -1.56 18.32 -9.59
N LEU A 72 -1.86 19.33 -8.77
CA LEU A 72 -0.96 20.45 -8.48
C LEU A 72 0.20 20.03 -7.57
N PHE A 73 -0.09 19.36 -6.46
CA PHE A 73 0.89 19.05 -5.43
C PHE A 73 1.59 17.69 -5.60
N LEU A 74 0.91 16.67 -6.16
CA LEU A 74 1.47 15.32 -6.33
C LEU A 74 1.90 15.02 -7.78
N GLY A 75 1.49 15.87 -8.73
CA GLY A 75 1.91 15.84 -10.13
C GLY A 75 0.99 15.02 -11.05
N LYS A 76 1.18 15.21 -12.35
CA LYS A 76 0.30 14.66 -13.40
C LYS A 76 0.19 13.14 -13.41
N SER A 77 1.29 12.44 -13.09
CA SER A 77 1.31 10.97 -13.03
C SER A 77 0.43 10.43 -11.92
N PHE A 78 0.47 11.04 -10.72
CA PHE A 78 -0.42 10.69 -9.61
C PHE A 78 -1.88 10.98 -9.98
N GLY A 79 -2.17 12.18 -10.48
CA GLY A 79 -3.53 12.59 -10.83
C GLY A 79 -4.17 11.65 -11.86
N ALA A 80 -3.46 11.30 -12.93
CA ALA A 80 -3.98 10.39 -13.96
C ALA A 80 -4.28 8.98 -13.40
N LYS A 81 -3.42 8.43 -12.55
CA LYS A 81 -3.67 7.13 -11.90
C LYS A 81 -4.86 7.20 -10.95
N THR A 82 -4.99 8.28 -10.18
CA THR A 82 -6.12 8.47 -9.27
C THR A 82 -7.43 8.59 -10.04
N VAL A 83 -7.47 9.33 -11.16
CA VAL A 83 -8.64 9.35 -12.06
C VAL A 83 -8.98 7.95 -12.55
N TYR A 84 -7.99 7.19 -13.00
CA TYR A 84 -8.19 5.81 -13.46
C TYR A 84 -8.79 4.93 -12.37
N VAL A 85 -8.25 4.99 -11.14
CA VAL A 85 -8.78 4.26 -9.98
C VAL A 85 -10.20 4.68 -9.66
N SER A 86 -10.50 5.98 -9.65
CA SER A 86 -11.84 6.48 -9.35
C SER A 86 -12.87 6.00 -10.38
N ILE A 87 -12.55 6.05 -11.67
CA ILE A 87 -13.44 5.55 -12.74
C ILE A 87 -13.66 4.05 -12.58
N LEU A 88 -12.58 3.28 -12.40
CA LEU A 88 -12.65 1.82 -12.26
C LEU A 88 -13.43 1.41 -11.00
N THR A 89 -13.29 2.15 -9.90
CA THR A 89 -14.06 1.93 -8.67
C THR A 89 -15.55 2.17 -8.92
N SER A 90 -15.93 3.28 -9.55
CA SER A 90 -17.33 3.57 -9.88
C SER A 90 -17.94 2.50 -10.80
N VAL A 91 -17.24 2.13 -11.87
CA VAL A 91 -17.69 1.08 -12.79
C VAL A 91 -17.80 -0.27 -12.09
N GLY A 92 -16.82 -0.62 -11.26
CA GLY A 92 -16.80 -1.88 -10.50
C GLY A 92 -17.94 -1.97 -9.50
N LEU A 93 -18.21 -0.90 -8.75
CA LEU A 93 -19.34 -0.83 -7.81
C LEU A 93 -20.68 -0.95 -8.55
N SER A 94 -20.90 -0.18 -9.62
CA SER A 94 -22.13 -0.26 -10.41
C SER A 94 -22.32 -1.61 -11.10
N ALA A 95 -21.23 -2.29 -11.48
CA ALA A 95 -21.29 -3.64 -12.03
C ALA A 95 -21.70 -4.65 -10.96
N LEU A 96 -21.09 -4.62 -9.77
CA LEU A 96 -21.47 -5.51 -8.67
C LEU A 96 -22.91 -5.26 -8.21
N GLU A 97 -23.37 -4.01 -8.19
CA GLU A 97 -24.75 -3.68 -7.85
C GLU A 97 -25.78 -4.34 -8.79
N LYS A 98 -25.47 -4.39 -10.09
CA LYS A 98 -26.34 -5.06 -11.08
C LYS A 98 -26.22 -6.57 -11.06
N LEU A 99 -25.03 -7.10 -10.80
CA LEU A 99 -24.75 -8.55 -10.84
C LEU A 99 -25.15 -9.26 -9.55
N PHE A 100 -25.01 -8.59 -8.41
CA PHE A 100 -25.23 -9.13 -7.06
C PHE A 100 -26.01 -8.15 -6.19
N PRO A 101 -27.28 -7.85 -6.49
CA PRO A 101 -28.07 -6.91 -5.71
C PRO A 101 -28.24 -7.40 -4.27
N MET A 102 -27.54 -6.77 -3.34
CA MET A 102 -27.57 -7.13 -1.92
C MET A 102 -28.67 -6.35 -1.19
N SER A 103 -29.58 -7.05 -0.53
CA SER A 103 -30.62 -6.46 0.33
C SER A 103 -30.29 -6.54 1.83
N ALA A 104 -29.24 -7.28 2.20
CA ALA A 104 -28.80 -7.48 3.57
C ALA A 104 -27.27 -7.70 3.63
N PRO A 105 -26.64 -7.57 4.81
CA PRO A 105 -25.26 -7.98 5.03
C PRO A 105 -25.02 -9.45 4.65
N LEU A 106 -23.77 -9.76 4.30
CA LEU A 106 -23.40 -11.06 3.73
C LEU A 106 -23.47 -12.19 4.77
N THR A 107 -23.36 -11.82 6.04
CA THR A 107 -23.37 -12.67 7.22
C THR A 107 -24.19 -12.00 8.34
N THR A 108 -24.46 -12.75 9.41
CA THR A 108 -25.12 -12.21 10.62
C THR A 108 -24.12 -11.73 11.67
N GLU A 109 -22.81 -11.70 11.36
CA GLU A 109 -21.72 -11.43 12.31
C GLU A 109 -21.00 -10.10 11.96
N PRO A 110 -21.43 -8.95 12.53
CA PRO A 110 -20.92 -7.64 12.14
C PRO A 110 -19.41 -7.47 12.34
N VAL A 111 -18.82 -8.15 13.32
CA VAL A 111 -17.38 -8.09 13.59
C VAL A 111 -16.58 -8.77 12.47
N LEU A 112 -17.08 -9.88 11.93
CA LEU A 112 -16.44 -10.56 10.81
C LEU A 112 -16.45 -9.68 9.57
N GLU A 113 -17.60 -9.08 9.26
CA GLU A 113 -17.73 -8.15 8.13
C GLU A 113 -16.89 -6.91 8.30
N LEU A 114 -16.81 -6.37 9.52
CA LEU A 114 -15.93 -5.25 9.85
C LEU A 114 -14.47 -5.56 9.51
N ILE A 115 -13.97 -6.75 9.87
CA ILE A 115 -12.60 -7.17 9.56
C ILE A 115 -12.34 -7.14 8.05
N PHE A 116 -13.24 -7.69 7.24
CA PHE A 116 -13.09 -7.68 5.78
C PHE A 116 -13.29 -6.28 5.17
N ALA A 117 -14.23 -5.50 5.69
CA ALA A 117 -14.48 -4.12 5.30
C ALA A 117 -13.27 -3.19 5.60
N ILE A 118 -12.43 -3.55 6.57
CA ILE A 118 -11.18 -2.84 6.85
C ILE A 118 -10.03 -3.42 6.03
N PHE A 119 -9.82 -4.73 6.10
CA PHE A 119 -8.61 -5.37 5.59
C PHE A 119 -8.48 -5.28 4.06
N LEU A 120 -9.56 -5.57 3.31
CA LEU A 120 -9.51 -5.54 1.84
C LEU A 120 -9.28 -4.11 1.30
N PRO A 121 -10.03 -3.08 1.74
CA PRO A 121 -9.74 -1.70 1.34
C PRO A 121 -8.39 -1.20 1.84
N ALA A 122 -7.94 -1.57 3.04
CA ALA A 122 -6.63 -1.17 3.56
C ALA A 122 -5.48 -1.77 2.74
N LEU A 123 -5.57 -3.05 2.37
CA LEU A 123 -4.59 -3.72 1.50
C LEU A 123 -4.56 -3.05 0.11
N SER A 124 -5.73 -2.75 -0.46
CA SER A 124 -5.82 -2.02 -1.71
C SER A 124 -5.16 -0.64 -1.62
N ALA A 125 -5.53 0.15 -0.63
CA ALA A 125 -5.00 1.49 -0.40
C ALA A 125 -3.48 1.46 -0.22
N ALA A 126 -2.96 0.50 0.55
CA ALA A 126 -1.52 0.29 0.72
C ALA A 126 -0.81 0.05 -0.62
N ILE A 127 -1.36 -0.80 -1.48
CA ILE A 127 -0.79 -1.06 -2.82
C ILE A 127 -0.84 0.21 -3.67
N LEU A 128 -1.99 0.90 -3.73
CA LEU A 128 -2.17 2.13 -4.51
C LEU A 128 -1.23 3.24 -4.07
N PHE A 129 -1.11 3.51 -2.76
CA PHE A 129 -0.20 4.51 -2.23
C PHE A 129 1.27 4.17 -2.49
N ASN A 130 1.63 2.89 -2.48
CA ASN A 130 2.98 2.46 -2.74
C ASN A 130 3.45 2.74 -4.19
N ILE A 131 2.51 2.78 -5.14
CA ILE A 131 2.76 3.10 -6.57
C ILE A 131 2.40 4.54 -6.94
N GLY A 132 2.08 5.37 -5.95
CA GLY A 132 1.73 6.78 -6.16
C GLY A 132 0.39 6.94 -6.88
N ALA A 133 -0.61 6.16 -6.49
CA ALA A 133 -2.02 6.32 -6.84
C ALA A 133 -2.85 6.46 -5.55
N SER A 134 -4.14 6.77 -5.68
CA SER A 134 -5.07 6.90 -4.57
C SER A 134 -6.46 6.43 -5.00
N GLY A 135 -7.28 5.98 -4.03
CA GLY A 135 -8.71 5.73 -4.25
C GLY A 135 -9.52 7.00 -4.54
N GLY A 136 -8.95 8.17 -4.28
CA GLY A 136 -9.61 9.47 -4.31
C GLY A 136 -10.05 9.93 -2.91
N GLY A 137 -10.65 11.12 -2.84
CA GLY A 137 -11.12 11.69 -1.58
C GLY A 137 -9.99 12.12 -0.63
N THR A 138 -10.18 11.90 0.68
CA THR A 138 -9.24 12.36 1.73
C THR A 138 -7.88 11.68 1.66
N ASP A 139 -7.79 10.53 0.99
CA ASP A 139 -6.54 9.89 0.61
C ASP A 139 -5.56 10.84 -0.11
N ILE A 140 -6.08 11.79 -0.91
CA ILE A 140 -5.26 12.77 -1.61
C ILE A 140 -4.62 13.74 -0.60
N ILE A 141 -5.38 14.18 0.41
CA ILE A 141 -4.86 15.03 1.49
C ILE A 141 -3.78 14.30 2.27
N ALA A 142 -4.01 13.02 2.62
CA ALA A 142 -3.02 12.22 3.33
C ALA A 142 -1.74 12.00 2.52
N MET A 143 -1.86 11.77 1.20
CA MET A 143 -0.70 11.70 0.29
C MET A 143 0.06 13.02 0.20
N ILE A 144 -0.64 14.17 0.19
CA ILE A 144 -0.01 15.50 0.25
C ILE A 144 0.72 15.67 1.58
N LEU A 145 0.08 15.36 2.72
CA LEU A 145 0.70 15.46 4.04
C LEU A 145 1.96 14.61 4.12
N LYS A 146 1.91 13.36 3.63
CA LYS A 146 3.08 12.46 3.55
C LYS A 146 4.18 12.98 2.62
N LYS A 147 3.85 13.76 1.59
CA LYS A 147 4.87 14.34 0.70
C LYS A 147 5.67 15.44 1.40
N TYR A 148 5.04 16.18 2.30
CA TYR A 148 5.63 17.32 3.01
C TYR A 148 6.07 17.00 4.45
N THR A 149 5.80 15.79 4.95
CA THR A 149 6.16 15.35 6.30
C THR A 149 6.75 13.94 6.27
N SER A 150 7.46 13.54 7.32
CA SER A 150 8.00 12.17 7.45
C SER A 150 7.01 11.18 8.06
N VAL A 151 5.73 11.55 8.18
CA VAL A 151 4.71 10.74 8.84
C VAL A 151 4.28 9.58 7.93
N PRO A 152 4.09 8.36 8.46
CA PRO A 152 3.51 7.24 7.71
C PRO A 152 2.12 7.60 7.13
N ILE A 153 1.75 6.98 6.02
CA ILE A 153 0.52 7.39 5.31
C ILE A 153 -0.76 6.95 6.02
N GLY A 154 -0.74 5.80 6.67
CA GLY A 154 -1.85 5.36 7.52
C GLY A 154 -2.06 6.33 8.67
N THR A 155 -0.98 6.78 9.32
CA THR A 155 -1.06 7.82 10.35
C THR A 155 -1.57 9.16 9.77
N ALA A 156 -1.14 9.56 8.57
CA ALA A 156 -1.67 10.74 7.89
C ALA A 156 -3.18 10.62 7.61
N LEU A 157 -3.64 9.47 7.14
CA LEU A 157 -5.07 9.17 6.96
C LEU A 157 -5.82 9.23 8.28
N PHE A 158 -5.27 8.65 9.35
CA PHE A 158 -5.87 8.72 10.67
C PHE A 158 -6.08 10.17 11.10
N LEU A 159 -5.08 11.04 10.97
CA LEU A 159 -5.19 12.45 11.35
C LEU A 159 -6.27 13.20 10.55
N VAL A 160 -6.33 12.96 9.23
CA VAL A 160 -7.31 13.62 8.35
C VAL A 160 -8.73 13.10 8.63
N ASP A 161 -8.89 11.79 8.79
CA ASP A 161 -10.20 11.14 8.92
C ASP A 161 -10.72 11.11 10.36
N CYS A 162 -9.87 11.28 11.38
CA CYS A 162 -10.27 11.24 12.80
C CYS A 162 -11.29 12.33 13.14
N VAL A 163 -11.09 13.54 12.61
CA VAL A 163 -12.05 14.65 12.78
C VAL A 163 -13.43 14.25 12.21
N ILE A 164 -13.44 13.61 11.04
CA ILE A 164 -14.66 13.18 10.35
C ILE A 164 -15.37 12.07 11.13
N VAL A 165 -14.61 11.09 11.62
CA VAL A 165 -15.17 9.97 12.38
C VAL A 165 -15.74 10.45 13.72
N ILE A 166 -15.07 11.37 14.42
CA ILE A 166 -15.62 11.97 15.64
C ILE A 166 -16.94 12.70 15.34
N SER A 167 -17.02 13.45 14.24
CA SER A 167 -18.28 14.09 13.83
C SER A 167 -19.39 13.07 13.54
N SER A 168 -19.06 11.89 12.99
CA SER A 168 -20.05 10.84 12.70
C SER A 168 -20.68 10.22 13.94
N CYS A 169 -19.96 10.19 15.08
CA CYS A 169 -20.49 9.72 16.37
C CYS A 169 -21.68 10.56 16.86
N PHE A 170 -21.73 11.84 16.51
CA PHE A 170 -22.84 12.73 16.86
C PHE A 170 -24.04 12.60 15.91
N VAL A 171 -23.86 11.98 14.74
CA VAL A 171 -24.88 11.95 13.68
C VAL A 171 -25.59 10.61 13.56
N PHE A 172 -24.88 9.48 13.68
CA PHE A 172 -25.44 8.16 13.32
C PHE A 172 -25.89 7.33 14.53
N ASP A 173 -25.03 7.16 15.53
CA ASP A 173 -25.30 6.59 16.87
C ASP A 173 -23.93 6.26 17.52
N ILE A 174 -23.91 6.01 18.84
CA ILE A 174 -22.64 5.76 19.56
C ILE A 174 -21.97 4.43 19.14
N GLN A 175 -22.75 3.42 18.76
CA GLN A 175 -22.24 2.09 18.41
C GLN A 175 -21.52 2.13 17.05
N THR A 176 -22.17 2.70 16.03
CA THR A 176 -21.61 2.95 14.70
C THR A 176 -20.40 3.88 14.78
N GLY A 177 -20.45 4.89 15.66
CA GLY A 177 -19.31 5.78 15.91
C GLY A 177 -18.08 5.06 16.47
N LEU A 178 -18.27 4.21 17.49
CA LEU A 178 -17.18 3.39 18.06
C LEU A 178 -16.61 2.40 17.05
N PHE A 179 -17.46 1.69 16.30
CA PHE A 179 -17.01 0.81 15.22
C PHE A 179 -16.21 1.55 14.14
N SER A 180 -16.64 2.76 13.79
CA SER A 180 -15.96 3.60 12.81
C SER A 180 -14.60 4.08 13.29
N LEU A 181 -14.47 4.42 14.58
CA LEU A 181 -13.20 4.81 15.20
C LEU A 181 -12.22 3.64 15.28
N THR A 182 -12.68 2.49 15.77
CA THR A 182 -11.86 1.26 15.79
C THR A 182 -11.46 0.85 14.39
N GLY A 183 -12.38 0.95 13.42
CA GLY A 183 -12.11 0.64 12.03
C GLY A 183 -11.10 1.58 11.39
N LEU A 184 -11.15 2.89 11.71
CA LEU A 184 -10.17 3.87 11.23
C LEU A 184 -8.77 3.59 11.81
N LEU A 185 -8.67 3.28 13.11
CA LEU A 185 -7.41 2.91 13.77
C LEU A 185 -6.82 1.62 13.18
N ALA A 186 -7.66 0.60 12.99
CA ALA A 186 -7.21 -0.65 12.39
C ALA A 186 -6.78 -0.43 10.92
N LYS A 187 -7.54 0.34 10.15
CA LYS A 187 -7.23 0.70 8.75
C LYS A 187 -5.86 1.37 8.65
N SER A 188 -5.60 2.40 9.46
CA SER A 188 -4.33 3.14 9.42
C SER A 188 -3.14 2.23 9.72
N LEU A 189 -3.24 1.40 10.78
CA LEU A 189 -2.19 0.45 11.15
C LEU A 189 -1.95 -0.59 10.07
N VAL A 190 -3.00 -1.16 9.47
CA VAL A 190 -2.87 -2.16 8.40
C VAL A 190 -2.19 -1.53 7.18
N ILE A 191 -2.59 -0.32 6.78
CA ILE A 191 -1.99 0.37 5.63
C ILE A 191 -0.48 0.56 5.83
N ASP A 192 -0.07 1.10 6.99
CA ASP A 192 1.34 1.36 7.27
C ASP A 192 2.16 0.06 7.32
N ASN A 193 1.66 -0.97 8.01
CA ASN A 193 2.34 -2.27 8.08
C ASN A 193 2.46 -2.94 6.70
N VAL A 194 1.43 -2.88 5.86
CA VAL A 194 1.47 -3.45 4.51
C VAL A 194 2.45 -2.69 3.63
N ILE A 195 2.42 -1.34 3.64
CA ILE A 195 3.37 -0.53 2.87
C ILE A 195 4.80 -0.79 3.32
N GLU A 196 5.04 -0.87 4.62
CA GLU A 196 6.35 -1.18 5.17
C GLU A 196 6.79 -2.57 4.70
N SER A 197 5.93 -3.58 4.82
CA SER A 197 6.17 -4.96 4.36
C SER A 197 6.51 -5.03 2.86
N ILE A 198 5.79 -4.29 2.00
CA ILE A 198 6.06 -4.21 0.56
C ILE A 198 7.44 -3.59 0.27
N ASN A 199 7.85 -2.62 1.08
CA ASN A 199 9.09 -1.87 0.88
C ASN A 199 10.30 -2.45 1.64
N ARG A 200 10.11 -3.43 2.52
CA ARG A 200 11.20 -4.03 3.29
C ARG A 200 12.28 -4.60 2.36
N CYS A 201 13.45 -3.99 2.44
CA CYS A 201 14.68 -4.49 1.86
C CYS A 201 15.54 -5.08 2.99
N LYS A 202 16.30 -6.11 2.69
CA LYS A 202 17.22 -6.72 3.64
C LYS A 202 18.63 -6.68 3.10
N VAL A 203 19.59 -6.58 4.01
CA VAL A 203 21.01 -6.72 3.67
C VAL A 203 21.35 -8.20 3.76
N PHE A 204 21.92 -8.73 2.69
CA PHE A 204 22.39 -10.11 2.59
C PHE A 204 23.90 -10.09 2.68
N LEU A 205 24.42 -10.86 3.61
CA LEU A 205 25.85 -11.10 3.79
C LEU A 205 26.08 -12.59 3.51
N ILE A 206 26.80 -12.90 2.45
CA ILE A 206 27.06 -14.26 2.01
C ILE A 206 28.53 -14.54 2.21
N VAL A 207 28.86 -15.52 3.04
CA VAL A 207 30.24 -15.93 3.27
C VAL A 207 30.50 -17.17 2.44
N CYS A 208 31.48 -17.08 1.55
CA CYS A 208 31.80 -18.10 0.56
C CYS A 208 33.31 -18.17 0.31
N ASP A 209 33.74 -19.24 -0.36
CA ASP A 209 35.12 -19.41 -0.83
C ASP A 209 35.32 -18.77 -2.20
N ASP A 210 34.35 -18.97 -3.11
CA ASP A 210 34.36 -18.45 -4.47
C ASP A 210 33.19 -17.46 -4.69
N PRO A 211 33.44 -16.15 -4.79
CA PRO A 211 32.35 -15.18 -4.89
C PRO A 211 31.77 -15.05 -6.31
N ASP A 212 32.51 -15.46 -7.35
CA ASP A 212 32.19 -15.09 -8.75
C ASP A 212 30.84 -15.66 -9.23
N PRO A 213 30.49 -16.94 -8.99
CA PRO A 213 29.20 -17.49 -9.42
C PRO A 213 28.00 -16.79 -8.77
N ILE A 214 28.16 -16.36 -7.51
CA ILE A 214 27.11 -15.70 -6.75
C ILE A 214 26.96 -14.24 -7.22
N CYS A 215 28.07 -13.55 -7.44
CA CYS A 215 28.08 -12.19 -7.99
C CYS A 215 27.42 -12.14 -9.37
N GLU A 216 27.72 -13.10 -10.25
CA GLU A 216 27.13 -13.18 -11.59
C GLU A 216 25.61 -13.35 -11.52
N PHE A 217 25.12 -14.25 -10.67
CA PHE A 217 23.67 -14.44 -10.46
C PHE A 217 22.99 -13.18 -9.89
N ILE A 218 23.65 -12.49 -8.96
CA ILE A 218 23.12 -11.23 -8.41
C ILE A 218 23.03 -10.15 -9.50
N TYR A 219 24.03 -10.08 -10.38
CA TYR A 219 24.08 -9.09 -11.45
C TYR A 219 23.12 -9.40 -12.61
N GLN A 220 23.16 -10.61 -13.16
CA GLN A 220 22.40 -11.00 -14.35
C GLN A 220 20.92 -11.27 -14.04
N ASP A 221 20.65 -12.16 -13.08
CA ASP A 221 19.31 -12.64 -12.79
C ASP A 221 18.55 -11.67 -11.88
N LEU A 222 19.18 -11.24 -10.79
CA LEU A 222 18.53 -10.37 -9.80
C LEU A 222 18.59 -8.89 -10.18
N LYS A 223 19.46 -8.51 -11.12
CA LYS A 223 19.69 -7.11 -11.55
C LYS A 223 19.98 -6.20 -10.36
N ARG A 224 20.82 -6.69 -9.45
CA ARG A 224 21.27 -5.98 -8.26
C ARG A 224 22.79 -5.86 -8.26
N SER A 225 23.30 -4.94 -7.45
CA SER A 225 24.72 -4.80 -7.21
C SER A 225 25.12 -5.60 -5.98
N ALA A 226 26.36 -6.06 -5.96
CA ALA A 226 27.00 -6.67 -4.81
C ALA A 226 28.35 -6.00 -4.57
N THR A 227 28.74 -5.89 -3.31
CA THR A 227 30.07 -5.46 -2.88
C THR A 227 30.76 -6.64 -2.24
N VAL A 228 31.98 -6.94 -2.68
CA VAL A 228 32.75 -8.07 -2.19
C VAL A 228 33.92 -7.57 -1.34
N TYR A 229 34.13 -8.16 -0.17
CA TYR A 229 35.29 -7.88 0.68
C TYR A 229 35.92 -9.17 1.23
N LYS A 230 37.24 -9.13 1.42
CA LYS A 230 38.02 -10.24 1.95
C LYS A 230 37.82 -10.33 3.47
N ALA A 231 37.65 -11.54 3.97
CA ALA A 231 37.55 -11.86 5.38
C ALA A 231 38.46 -13.03 5.75
N HIS A 232 38.63 -13.24 7.05
CA HIS A 232 39.45 -14.31 7.57
C HIS A 232 38.64 -15.12 8.59
N GLY A 233 38.60 -16.44 8.43
CA GLY A 233 37.89 -17.32 9.35
C GLY A 233 38.60 -17.38 10.70
N ALA A 234 37.93 -16.96 11.77
CA ALA A 234 38.54 -16.94 13.11
C ALA A 234 38.88 -18.36 13.64
N PHE A 235 38.15 -19.38 13.20
CA PHE A 235 38.36 -20.77 13.63
C PHE A 235 39.20 -21.57 12.62
N THR A 236 38.89 -21.44 11.33
CA THR A 236 39.56 -22.23 10.28
C THR A 236 40.85 -21.60 9.79
N HIS A 237 41.10 -20.32 10.11
CA HIS A 237 42.20 -19.49 9.57
C HIS A 237 42.31 -19.41 8.04
N ASN A 238 41.33 -19.94 7.32
CA ASN A 238 41.23 -19.82 5.88
C ASN A 238 40.70 -18.43 5.48
N GLN A 239 41.23 -17.90 4.38
CA GLN A 239 40.68 -16.73 3.73
C GLN A 239 39.27 -17.04 3.22
N LYS A 240 38.32 -16.15 3.49
CA LYS A 240 36.93 -16.22 3.03
C LYS A 240 36.57 -14.93 2.30
N MET A 241 35.55 -15.00 1.46
CA MET A 241 34.98 -13.84 0.78
C MET A 241 33.59 -13.56 1.34
N ILE A 242 33.30 -12.28 1.58
CA ILE A 242 31.97 -11.84 2.00
C ILE A 242 31.36 -10.99 0.90
N ILE A 243 30.20 -11.41 0.42
CA ILE A 243 29.40 -10.69 -0.55
C ILE A 243 28.29 -9.98 0.21
N MET A 244 28.28 -8.65 0.15
CA MET A 244 27.20 -7.81 0.64
C MET A 244 26.33 -7.35 -0.52
N SER A 245 25.03 -7.64 -0.45
CA SER A 245 24.06 -7.12 -1.42
C SER A 245 22.76 -6.76 -0.72
N VAL A 246 22.11 -5.71 -1.24
CA VAL A 246 20.79 -5.31 -0.77
C VAL A 246 19.74 -5.75 -1.78
N MET A 247 18.70 -6.41 -1.32
CA MET A 247 17.59 -6.81 -2.17
C MET A 247 16.27 -6.99 -1.41
N LYS A 248 15.19 -7.13 -2.18
CA LYS A 248 13.84 -7.37 -1.63
C LYS A 248 13.69 -8.81 -1.16
N ARG A 249 12.72 -9.06 -0.27
CA ARG A 249 12.41 -10.39 0.27
C ARG A 249 12.17 -11.46 -0.82
N GLY A 250 11.55 -11.12 -1.95
CA GLY A 250 11.34 -12.07 -3.05
C GLY A 250 12.65 -12.50 -3.73
N GLN A 251 13.56 -11.54 -3.98
CA GLN A 251 14.88 -11.79 -4.57
C GLN A 251 15.77 -12.61 -3.62
N ALA A 252 15.62 -12.38 -2.31
CA ALA A 252 16.29 -13.16 -1.26
C ALA A 252 16.02 -14.66 -1.35
N VAL A 253 14.77 -15.05 -1.65
CA VAL A 253 14.39 -16.46 -1.76
C VAL A 253 15.09 -17.09 -2.97
N GLN A 254 15.17 -16.36 -4.09
CA GLN A 254 15.86 -16.82 -5.30
C GLN A 254 17.36 -17.00 -5.03
N LEU A 255 18.00 -16.01 -4.42
CA LEU A 255 19.41 -16.07 -4.04
C LEU A 255 19.72 -17.22 -3.09
N ARG A 256 18.90 -17.40 -2.04
CA ARG A 256 19.06 -18.50 -1.09
C ARG A 256 18.99 -19.86 -1.79
N ASN A 257 18.05 -20.03 -2.71
CA ASN A 257 17.89 -21.29 -3.45
C ASN A 257 19.07 -21.54 -4.41
N PHE A 258 19.59 -20.48 -5.04
CA PHE A 258 20.79 -20.55 -5.88
C PHE A 258 22.01 -20.97 -5.06
N VAL A 259 22.31 -20.23 -3.99
CA VAL A 259 23.47 -20.46 -3.12
C VAL A 259 23.44 -21.87 -2.51
N LYS A 260 22.27 -22.33 -2.05
CA LYS A 260 22.11 -23.69 -1.50
C LYS A 260 22.40 -24.78 -2.53
N ARG A 261 22.15 -24.53 -3.82
CA ARG A 261 22.37 -25.50 -4.90
C ARG A 261 23.82 -25.53 -5.37
N TYR A 262 24.48 -24.39 -5.47
CA TYR A 262 25.81 -24.27 -6.07
C TYR A 262 26.96 -24.19 -5.06
N GLN A 263 26.72 -23.71 -3.83
CA GLN A 263 27.73 -23.62 -2.77
C GLN A 263 27.19 -24.05 -1.41
N PRO A 264 27.07 -25.36 -1.15
CA PRO A 264 26.58 -25.88 0.12
C PRO A 264 27.47 -25.55 1.32
N GLY A 265 28.75 -25.21 1.11
CA GLY A 265 29.68 -24.78 2.16
C GLY A 265 29.59 -23.29 2.54
N SER A 266 28.73 -22.53 1.87
CA SER A 266 28.51 -21.10 2.17
C SER A 266 27.39 -20.92 3.20
N PHE A 267 27.40 -19.79 3.90
CA PHE A 267 26.26 -19.39 4.73
C PHE A 267 25.82 -17.96 4.40
N ILE A 268 24.52 -17.71 4.60
CA ILE A 268 23.89 -16.42 4.34
C ILE A 268 23.37 -15.87 5.66
N ALA A 269 23.88 -14.71 6.07
CA ALA A 269 23.29 -13.90 7.12
C ALA A 269 22.35 -12.86 6.50
N ILE A 270 21.15 -12.75 7.08
CA ILE A 270 20.11 -11.82 6.63
C ILE A 270 19.91 -10.79 7.72
N VAL A 271 20.30 -9.55 7.45
CA VAL A 271 20.17 -8.44 8.39
C VAL A 271 18.96 -7.61 8.00
N ASN A 272 18.05 -7.41 8.96
CA ASN A 272 16.94 -6.48 8.79
C ASN A 272 17.51 -5.05 8.93
N SER A 273 17.39 -4.23 7.89
CA SER A 273 17.68 -2.80 7.98
C SER A 273 16.39 -2.02 8.17
N SER A 274 16.42 -1.01 9.04
CA SER A 274 15.28 -0.08 9.22
C SER A 274 15.07 0.79 7.98
N GLU A 275 16.16 1.21 7.33
CA GLU A 275 16.11 2.02 6.13
C GLU A 275 17.33 1.74 5.23
N ILE A 276 17.16 1.91 3.91
CA ILE A 276 18.25 1.84 2.94
C ILE A 276 18.07 2.99 1.96
N ILE A 277 19.03 3.90 1.95
CA ILE A 277 18.98 5.15 1.18
C ILE A 277 19.97 5.11 0.01
N GLY A 278 19.53 5.47 -1.20
CA GLY A 278 20.41 5.64 -2.36
C GLY A 278 19.92 5.03 -3.68
N LYS A 279 20.77 5.10 -4.73
CA LYS A 279 20.46 4.63 -6.10
C LYS A 279 19.95 3.19 -6.12
N GLY A 280 18.71 3.00 -6.57
CA GLY A 280 18.05 1.69 -6.64
C GLY A 280 17.19 1.32 -5.42
N PHE A 281 17.11 2.21 -4.42
CA PHE A 281 16.29 2.13 -3.20
C PHE A 281 15.58 3.49 -2.94
N ARG A 282 14.96 3.67 -1.77
CA ARG A 282 14.25 4.94 -1.42
C ARG A 282 15.28 6.06 -1.19
N GLY A 283 15.01 7.27 -1.65
CA GLY A 283 15.81 8.48 -1.36
C GLY A 283 16.91 8.81 -2.38
N LEU A 284 16.83 10.05 -2.89
CA LEU A 284 17.75 10.77 -3.80
C LEU A 284 18.18 10.04 -5.08
N ASN A 285 17.34 10.14 -6.12
CA ASN A 285 17.58 11.07 -7.24
C ASN A 285 16.26 11.73 -7.64
#